data_AF-A0AAW3FCT1-F1
#
_entry.id   AF-A0AAW3FCT1-F1
#
_cell.length_a   1.000
_cell.length_b   1.000
_cell.length_c   1.000
_cell.angle_alpha   90.00
_cell.angle_beta   90.00
_cell.angle_gamma   90.00
#
_symmetry.space_group_name_H-M   'P 1'
#
loop_
_entity.id
_entity.type
_entity.pdbx_description
1 polymer ?
#
loop_
_entity_poly.entity_id
_entity_poly.type
_entity_poly.pdbx_seq_one_letter_code
_entity_poly.pdbx_strand_id
1 'polypeptide(L)' 'MSTKIEKSDFTFLFAGYGHYKVTYQSPKTGKKWTKTIDDMPLIDVTKNEEYPKRKDLEILRRRVKA' A
#
# COMPACT_ATOMS: atom_id res chain seq x y z
N MET A 1 4.72 0.92 21.75
CA MET A 1 4.79 -0.10 20.67
C MET A 1 4.91 0.60 19.32
N SER A 2 6.07 0.58 18.67
CA SER A 2 6.21 1.08 17.30
C SER A 2 5.56 0.08 16.34
N THR A 3 4.29 0.26 16.04
CA THR A 3 3.59 -0.54 15.04
C THR A 3 4.23 -0.29 13.68
N LYS A 4 4.94 -1.31 13.20
CA LYS A 4 5.59 -1.31 11.90
C LYS A 4 4.51 -1.50 10.84
N ILE A 5 4.72 -0.88 9.68
CA ILE A 5 3.84 -1.05 8.53
C ILE A 5 4.21 -2.37 7.86
N GLU A 6 3.21 -3.17 7.55
CA GLU A 6 3.35 -4.48 6.92
C GLU A 6 2.51 -4.55 5.64
N LYS A 7 2.83 -5.50 4.75
CA LYS A 7 2.07 -5.72 3.51
C LYS A 7 0.58 -5.95 3.80
N SER A 8 0.27 -6.64 4.89
CA SER A 8 -1.09 -6.96 5.35
C SER A 8 -1.92 -5.73 5.75
N ASP A 9 -1.27 -4.59 6.04
CA ASP A 9 -1.98 -3.33 6.29
C ASP A 9 -2.56 -2.71 5.00
N PHE A 10 -2.17 -3.24 3.83
CA PHE A 10 -2.61 -2.78 2.52
C PHE A 10 -3.52 -3.80 1.85
N THR A 11 -4.62 -3.31 1.30
CA THR A 11 -5.51 -4.08 0.43
C THR A 11 -5.39 -3.55 -0.99
N PHE A 12 -5.03 -4.43 -1.92
CA PHE A 12 -4.89 -4.11 -3.34
C PHE A 12 -6.09 -4.67 -4.10
N LEU A 13 -6.86 -3.80 -4.75
CA LEU A 13 -8.00 -4.19 -5.56
C LEU A 13 -7.77 -3.71 -7.00
N PHE A 14 -7.77 -4.62 -7.96
CA PHE A 14 -7.53 -4.27 -9.35
C PHE A 14 -8.71 -3.47 -9.91
N ALA A 15 -8.44 -2.27 -10.41
CA ALA A 15 -9.45 -1.33 -10.90
C ALA A 15 -9.56 -1.30 -12.44
N GLY A 16 -8.74 -2.09 -13.16
CA GLY A 16 -8.68 -2.10 -14.63
C GLY A 16 -7.55 -1.25 -15.20
N TYR A 17 -7.20 -1.49 -16.47
CA TYR A 17 -6.19 -0.71 -17.24
C TYR A 17 -4.84 -0.52 -16.53
N GLY A 18 -4.37 -1.49 -15.75
CA GLY A 18 -3.13 -1.32 -14.98
C GLY A 18 -3.25 -0.33 -13.82
N HIS A 19 -4.44 -0.15 -13.25
CA HIS A 19 -4.66 0.64 -12.04
C HIS A 19 -5.04 -0.27 -10.87
N TYR A 20 -4.49 0.03 -9.69
CA TYR A 20 -4.88 -0.63 -8.44
C TYR A 20 -5.48 0.37 -7.47
N LYS A 21 -6.67 0.07 -6.97
CA LYS A 21 -7.24 0.73 -5.81
C LYS A 21 -6.58 0.15 -4.56
N VAL A 22 -5.71 0.93 -3.94
CA VAL A 22 -4.97 0.55 -2.75
C VAL A 22 -5.63 1.18 -1.53
N THR A 23 -6.00 0.35 -0.56
CA THR A 23 -6.49 0.80 0.75
C THR A 23 -5.44 0.52 1.81
N TYR A 24 -4.98 1.55 2.50
CA TYR A 24 -4.10 1.42 3.65
C TYR A 24 -4.90 1.58 4.95
N GLN A 25 -4.85 0.59 5.83
CA GLN A 25 -5.37 0.67 7.18
C GLN A 25 -4.22 0.91 8.17
N SER A 26 -4.29 1.96 8.98
CA SER A 26 -3.26 2.19 9.99
C SER A 26 -3.42 1.22 11.15
N PRO A 27 -2.39 0.42 11.48
CA PRO A 27 -2.47 -0.51 12.61
C PRO A 27 -2.37 0.22 13.97
N LYS A 28 -2.02 1.51 13.99
CA LYS A 28 -2.00 2.35 15.21
C LYS A 28 -3.34 2.96 15.57
N THR A 29 -4.08 3.40 14.56
CA THR A 29 -5.28 4.25 14.75
C THR A 29 -6.55 3.66 14.16
N GLY A 30 -6.45 2.56 13.40
CA GLY A 30 -7.57 1.93 12.68
C GLY A 30 -8.09 2.73 11.48
N LYS A 31 -7.62 3.97 11.28
CA LYS A 31 -8.01 4.83 10.15
C LYS A 31 -7.63 4.17 8.82
N LYS A 32 -8.50 4.33 7.82
CA LYS A 32 -8.32 3.80 6.46
C LYS A 32 -8.23 4.95 5.47
N TRP A 33 -7.38 4.77 4.46
CA TRP A 33 -7.27 5.66 3.32
C TRP A 33 -7.27 4.81 2.07
N THR A 34 -7.98 5.25 1.04
CA THR A 34 -8.09 4.52 -0.22
C THR A 34 -7.75 5.44 -1.37
N LYS A 35 -6.87 4.99 -2.25
CA LYS A 35 -6.45 5.75 -3.43
C LYS A 35 -6.19 4.81 -4.60
N THR A 36 -6.49 5.30 -5.80
CA THR A 36 -6.09 4.62 -7.04
C THR A 36 -4.62 4.94 -7.31
N ILE A 37 -3.83 3.89 -7.47
CA ILE A 37 -2.41 3.94 -7.79
C ILE A 37 -2.24 3.37 -9.20
N ASP A 38 -1.76 4.23 -10.10
CA ASP A 38 -1.33 3.92 -11.47
C ASP A 38 0.16 3.54 -11.55
N ASP A 39 0.90 3.74 -10.46
CA ASP A 39 2.34 3.43 -10.34
C ASP A 39 2.56 1.90 -10.26
N MET A 40 2.48 1.24 -11.42
CA MET A 40 2.75 -0.20 -11.59
C MET A 40 4.06 -0.68 -10.96
N PRO A 41 5.22 0.01 -11.09
CA PRO A 41 6.45 -0.49 -10.47
C PRO A 41 6.37 -0.47 -8.93
N LEU A 42 5.72 0.53 -8.32
CA LEU A 42 5.48 0.52 -6.88
C LEU A 42 4.55 -0.64 -6.45
N ILE A 43 3.53 -0.95 -7.25
CA ILE A 43 2.66 -2.11 -6.99
C ILE A 43 3.46 -3.40 -7.10
N ASP A 44 4.36 -3.53 -8.07
CA ASP A 44 5.15 -4.74 -8.26
C ASP A 44 6.05 -5.03 -7.05
N VAL A 45 6.84 -4.03 -6.62
CA VAL A 45 7.75 -4.17 -5.46
C VAL A 45 7.04 -4.22 -4.10
N THR A 46 5.71 -4.05 -4.05
CA THR A 46 4.92 -4.12 -2.79
C THR A 46 3.94 -5.29 -2.76
N LYS A 47 3.07 -5.41 -3.76
CA LYS A 47 2.04 -6.44 -3.87
C LYS A 47 2.63 -7.76 -4.38
N ASN A 48 3.44 -7.72 -5.43
CA ASN A 48 3.96 -8.95 -6.05
C ASN A 48 5.21 -9.47 -5.32
N GLU A 49 5.95 -8.61 -4.63
CA GLU A 49 7.10 -9.03 -3.83
C GLU A 49 6.67 -9.81 -2.56
N GLU A 50 7.32 -10.94 -2.28
CA GLU A 50 7.05 -11.77 -1.09
C GLU A 50 7.47 -11.03 0.20
N TYR A 51 8.64 -10.40 0.17
CA TYR A 51 9.20 -9.61 1.27
C TYR A 51 9.46 -8.16 0.83
N PRO A 52 8.39 -7.33 0.69
CA PRO A 52 8.55 -5.96 0.25
C PRO A 52 9.38 -5.16 1.25
N LYS A 53 10.27 -4.30 0.72
CA LYS A 53 11.11 -3.48 1.60
C LYS A 53 10.24 -2.45 2.31
N ARG A 54 10.58 -2.18 3.57
CA ARG A 54 9.86 -1.19 4.39
C ARG A 54 9.82 0.20 3.73
N LYS A 55 10.90 0.60 3.06
CA LYS A 55 10.96 1.88 2.33
C LYS A 55 9.86 1.97 1.27
N ASP A 56 9.61 0.89 0.54
CA ASP A 56 8.59 0.85 -0.52
C ASP A 56 7.17 0.87 0.06
N LEU A 57 6.93 0.15 1.17
CA LEU A 57 5.67 0.24 1.91
C LEU A 57 5.41 1.64 2.49
N GLU A 58 6.45 2.34 2.95
CA GLU A 58 6.32 3.72 3.41
C GLU A 58 6.01 4.69 2.25
N ILE A 59 6.62 4.49 1.09
CA ILE A 59 6.30 5.26 -0.13
C ILE A 59 4.84 5.01 -0.52
N LEU A 60 4.39 3.76 -0.53
CA LEU A 60 3.00 3.40 -0.84
C LEU A 60 2.03 4.04 0.15
N ARG A 61 2.31 3.97 1.46
CA ARG A 61 1.51 4.65 2.48
C ARG A 61 1.42 6.15 2.24
N ARG A 62 2.53 6.81 1.89
CA ARG A 62 2.54 8.25 1.58
C ARG A 62 1.70 8.54 0.34
N ARG A 63 1.82 7.74 -0.72
CA ARG A 63 1.01 7.87 -1.94
C ARG A 63 -0.48 7.76 -1.64
N VAL A 64 -0.90 6.78 -0.84
CA VAL A 64 -2.31 6.53 -0.49
C VAL A 64 -2.88 7.61 0.43
N LYS A 65 -2.06 8.23 1.28
CA LYS A 65 -2.49 9.29 2.21
C LYS A 65 -2.42 10.72 1.66
N ALA A 66 -1.67 10.94 0.59
CA ALA A 66 -1.57 12.23 -0.09
C ALA A 66 -2.88 12.56 -0.82
#